data_AF-A0A2C9V2K2-F1
#
_entry.id   AF-A0A2C9V2K2-F1
#
_cell.length_a   1.000
_cell.length_b   1.000
_cell.length_c   1.000
_cell.angle_alpha   90.00
_cell.angle_beta   90.00
_cell.angle_gamma   90.00
#
_symmetry.space_group_name_H-M   'P 1'
#
loop_
_entity.id
_entity.type
_entity.pdbx_description
1 polymer ?
#
loop_
_entity_poly.entity_id
_entity_poly.type
_entity_poly.pdbx_seq_one_letter_code
_entity_poly.pdbx_strand_id
1 'polypeptide(L)'
;MSLCLVDDIKNTGGFSRQLSKLGSYYVKIGYETLLGLDGNQVNSLWKRIWSLSTTQRIRLFLWKVAHGKLMCNEERKKMHFTNANACPVCKSQVETVIHALRDCSMAKKFWQDTVIANFFVASEIRD
;
A
#
# COMPACT_ATOMS: atom_id res chain seq x y z
N MET A 1 -18.38 38.80 -16.86
CA MET A 1 -17.16 38.38 -17.60
C MET A 1 -16.97 36.91 -17.30
N SER A 2 -17.68 35.99 -17.97
CA SER A 2 -17.54 35.62 -19.38
C SER A 2 -16.08 35.33 -19.76
N LEU A 3 -15.83 34.04 -20.03
CA LEU A 3 -14.87 33.43 -20.97
C LEU A 3 -14.68 31.97 -20.50
N CYS A 4 -15.56 31.06 -20.93
CA CYS A 4 -15.39 30.23 -22.13
C CYS A 4 -14.25 29.21 -21.99
N LEU A 5 -14.62 27.96 -21.64
CA LEU A 5 -14.06 26.72 -22.23
C LEU A 5 -15.12 25.61 -22.05
N VAL A 6 -16.32 25.87 -22.56
CA VAL A 6 -17.24 24.81 -22.97
C VAL A 6 -17.26 24.91 -24.47
N ASP A 7 -16.39 24.13 -25.12
CA ASP A 7 -16.56 23.57 -26.45
C ASP A 7 -15.24 22.91 -26.83
N ASP A 8 -15.16 21.59 -26.59
CA ASP A 8 -14.60 20.62 -27.53
C ASP A 8 -14.41 19.26 -26.85
N ILE A 9 -15.54 18.60 -26.52
CA ILE A 9 -15.60 17.14 -26.50
C ILE A 9 -16.90 16.72 -27.20
N LYS A 10 -17.07 17.18 -28.43
CA LYS A 10 -17.91 16.51 -29.41
C LYS A 10 -16.96 15.65 -30.24
N ASN A 11 -16.85 14.37 -29.88
CA ASN A 11 -16.50 13.24 -30.75
C ASN A 11 -15.65 12.17 -30.04
N THR A 12 -16.27 11.40 -29.16
CA THR A 12 -15.98 9.97 -29.03
C THR A 12 -17.25 9.31 -28.55
N GLY A 13 -17.81 8.45 -29.40
CA GLY A 13 -19.10 7.82 -29.18
C GLY A 13 -19.16 6.99 -27.91
N GLY A 14 -20.33 7.01 -27.28
CA GLY A 14 -20.78 5.95 -26.39
C GLY A 14 -20.42 6.08 -24.91
N PHE A 15 -20.78 7.19 -24.25
CA PHE A 15 -20.93 7.16 -22.78
C PHE A 15 -22.18 7.94 -22.36
N SER A 16 -23.34 7.32 -22.58
CA SER A 16 -24.62 7.83 -22.08
C SER A 16 -25.09 6.99 -20.91
N ARG A 17 -25.54 7.71 -19.86
CA ARG A 17 -26.48 7.30 -18.80
C ARG A 17 -25.86 6.65 -17.56
N GLN A 18 -25.63 7.47 -16.53
CA GLN A 18 -26.60 7.62 -15.43
C GLN A 18 -26.19 8.84 -14.57
N LEU A 19 -26.63 10.04 -14.96
CA LEU A 19 -26.56 11.20 -14.06
C LEU A 19 -27.64 11.03 -13.00
N SER A 20 -27.22 10.70 -11.78
CA SER A 20 -28.11 10.54 -10.62
C SER A 20 -28.97 11.81 -10.43
N LYS A 21 -30.28 11.61 -10.28
CA LYS A 21 -31.33 12.64 -10.14
C LYS A 21 -31.20 13.61 -8.94
N LEU A 22 -30.10 13.60 -8.20
CA LEU A 22 -29.73 14.64 -7.24
C LEU A 22 -28.40 15.21 -7.71
N GLY A 23 -28.37 16.48 -8.11
CA GLY A 23 -27.22 17.18 -8.68
C GLY A 23 -26.04 17.40 -7.72
N SER A 24 -25.63 16.38 -6.97
CA SER A 24 -24.43 16.38 -6.15
C SER A 24 -23.37 15.48 -6.80
N TYR A 25 -22.50 16.08 -7.61
CA TYR A 25 -21.28 15.43 -8.08
C TYR A 25 -20.22 15.53 -6.98
N TYR A 26 -19.89 14.41 -6.34
CA TYR A 26 -18.75 14.35 -5.45
C TYR A 26 -17.49 14.29 -6.31
N VAL A 27 -16.59 15.26 -6.15
CA VAL A 27 -15.29 15.33 -6.86
C VAL A 27 -14.56 13.98 -6.83
N LYS A 28 -14.68 13.25 -5.71
CA LYS A 28 -14.18 11.89 -5.52
C LYS A 28 -14.72 10.89 -6.55
N ILE A 29 -16.04 10.80 -6.71
CA ILE A 29 -16.69 9.86 -7.66
C ILE A 29 -16.27 10.19 -9.09
N GLY A 30 -16.18 11.49 -9.38
CA GLY A 30 -15.68 12.02 -10.62
C GLY A 30 -14.29 11.54 -10.99
N TYR A 31 -13.34 11.75 -10.07
CA TYR A 31 -11.96 11.37 -10.26
C TYR A 31 -11.78 9.85 -10.36
N GLU A 32 -12.49 9.09 -9.51
CA GLU A 32 -12.49 7.62 -9.54
C GLU A 32 -13.01 7.07 -10.88
N THR A 33 -14.05 7.71 -11.44
CA THR A 33 -14.63 7.34 -12.74
C THR A 33 -13.69 7.68 -13.90
N LEU A 34 -13.06 8.86 -13.88
CA LEU A 34 -12.10 9.29 -14.90
C LEU A 34 -10.85 8.41 -14.95
N LEU A 35 -10.41 7.90 -13.79
CA LEU A 35 -9.24 7.03 -13.71
C LEU A 35 -9.56 5.55 -13.86
N GLY A 36 -10.82 5.17 -14.08
CA GLY A 36 -11.24 3.77 -14.16
C GLY A 36 -10.93 2.98 -12.86
N LEU A 37 -10.94 3.67 -11.72
CA LEU A 37 -10.61 3.07 -10.44
C LEU A 37 -11.86 2.43 -9.85
N ASP A 38 -11.83 1.10 -9.73
CA ASP A 38 -12.79 0.37 -8.91
C ASP A 38 -12.55 0.76 -7.43
N GLY A 39 -13.37 1.66 -6.89
CA GLY A 39 -13.30 2.11 -5.49
C GLY A 39 -13.37 0.98 -4.44
N ASN A 40 -13.67 -0.25 -4.86
CA ASN A 40 -13.72 -1.44 -4.03
C ASN A 40 -12.38 -2.17 -3.84
N GLN A 41 -11.40 -2.05 -4.75
CA GLN A 41 -10.19 -2.89 -4.68
C GLN A 41 -9.13 -2.36 -3.69
N VAL A 42 -9.08 -1.05 -3.42
CA VAL A 42 -8.04 -0.41 -2.58
C VAL A 42 -8.40 -0.40 -1.08
N ASN A 43 -9.58 -0.87 -0.68
CA ASN A 43 -10.12 -0.61 0.66
C ASN A 43 -9.95 -1.73 1.70
N SER A 44 -9.77 -2.99 1.31
CA SER A 44 -9.80 -4.13 2.25
C SER A 44 -8.54 -4.21 3.12
N LEU A 45 -7.36 -4.11 2.52
CA LEU A 45 -6.07 -4.12 3.22
C LEU A 45 -5.95 -2.92 4.16
N TRP A 46 -6.42 -1.75 3.72
CA TRP A 46 -6.39 -0.52 4.50
C TRP A 46 -7.20 -0.64 5.78
N LYS A 47 -8.47 -1.07 5.66
CA LYS A 47 -9.35 -1.31 6.81
C LYS A 47 -8.68 -2.25 7.82
N ARG A 48 -8.02 -3.30 7.33
CA ARG A 48 -7.31 -4.27 8.16
C ARG A 48 -6.11 -3.67 8.89
N ILE A 49 -5.34 -2.78 8.27
CA ILE A 49 -4.20 -2.12 8.93
C ILE A 49 -4.68 -1.24 10.09
N TRP A 50 -5.79 -0.51 9.92
CA TRP A 50 -6.32 0.36 10.98
C TRP A 50 -7.08 -0.36 12.07
N SER A 51 -7.67 -1.52 11.77
CA SER A 51 -8.36 -2.32 12.79
C SER A 51 -7.41 -2.96 13.80
N LEU A 52 -6.10 -3.00 13.53
CA LEU A 52 -5.11 -3.56 14.45
C LEU A 52 -5.03 -2.73 15.74
N SER A 53 -5.19 -3.35 16.90
CA SER A 53 -5.02 -2.77 18.24
C SER A 53 -3.53 -2.55 18.59
N THR A 54 -2.82 -1.79 17.76
CA THR A 54 -1.38 -1.53 17.90
C THR A 54 -1.11 -0.02 17.96
N THR A 55 0.11 0.34 18.32
CA THR A 55 0.56 1.73 18.31
C THR A 55 0.48 2.33 16.90
N GLN A 56 0.17 3.62 16.82
CA GLN A 56 0.11 4.37 15.58
C GLN A 56 1.36 4.24 14.70
N ARG A 57 2.54 4.12 15.33
CA ARG A 57 3.82 3.91 14.63
C ARG A 57 3.82 2.62 13.78
N ILE A 58 3.25 1.54 14.31
CA ILE A 58 3.18 0.25 13.62
C ILE A 58 2.18 0.34 12.46
N ARG A 59 1.01 0.97 12.66
CA ARG A 59 0.03 1.19 11.59
C ARG A 59 0.61 1.99 10.42
N LEU A 60 1.32 3.09 10.71
CA LEU A 60 1.99 3.90 9.69
C LEU A 60 3.10 3.12 8.96
N PHE A 61 3.84 2.29 9.69
CA PHE A 61 4.85 1.41 9.09
C PHE A 61 4.20 0.42 8.12
N LEU A 62 3.14 -0.28 8.54
CA LEU A 62 2.39 -1.22 7.70
C LEU A 62 1.75 -0.53 6.49
N TRP A 63 1.31 0.72 6.65
CA TRP A 63 0.83 1.51 5.52
C TRP A 63 1.95 1.77 4.50
N LYS A 64 3.14 2.18 4.93
CA LYS A 64 4.28 2.36 4.03
C LYS A 64 4.67 1.06 3.31
N VAL A 65 4.62 -0.06 4.03
CA VAL A 65 4.86 -1.41 3.49
C VAL A 65 3.84 -1.73 2.41
N ALA A 66 2.55 -1.56 2.69
CA ALA A 66 1.46 -1.85 1.78
C ALA A 66 1.54 -1.05 0.47
N HIS A 67 2.03 0.18 0.54
CA HIS A 67 2.20 1.05 -0.63
C HIS A 67 3.56 0.88 -1.34
N GLY A 68 4.40 -0.08 -0.92
CA GLY A 68 5.74 -0.27 -1.50
C GLY A 68 6.63 0.97 -1.35
N LYS A 69 6.45 1.74 -0.27
CA LYS A 69 7.18 3.00 0.00
C LYS A 69 8.39 2.81 0.89
N LEU A 70 8.76 1.57 1.22
CA LEU A 70 10.04 1.30 1.86
C LEU A 70 11.15 1.38 0.80
N MET A 71 12.20 2.15 1.10
CA MET A 71 13.37 2.27 0.24
C MET A 71 14.26 1.02 0.37
N CYS A 72 13.75 -0.15 -0.03
CA CYS A 72 14.58 -1.35 -0.14
C CYS A 72 15.54 -1.21 -1.34
N ASN A 73 16.60 -2.02 -1.40
CA ASN A 73 17.60 -1.86 -2.46
C ASN A 73 17.05 -2.12 -3.87
N GLU A 74 15.96 -2.85 -4.02
CA GLU A 74 15.26 -2.95 -5.31
C GLU A 74 14.78 -1.56 -5.79
N GLU A 75 14.05 -0.84 -4.95
CA GLU A 75 13.54 0.51 -5.23
C GLU A 75 14.69 1.52 -5.34
N ARG A 76 15.70 1.43 -4.48
CA ARG A 76 16.88 2.30 -4.57
C ARG A 76 17.62 2.12 -5.89
N LYS A 77 17.71 0.89 -6.42
CA LYS A 77 18.31 0.63 -7.74
C LYS A 77 17.45 1.18 -8.86
N LYS A 78 16.11 1.02 -8.78
CA LYS A 78 15.16 1.64 -9.73
C LYS A 78 15.30 3.17 -9.78
N MET A 79 15.59 3.79 -8.64
CA MET A 79 15.80 5.24 -8.50
C MET A 79 17.25 5.68 -8.75
N HIS A 80 18.13 4.78 -9.19
CA HIS A 80 19.55 5.05 -9.44
C HIS A 80 20.35 5.55 -8.21
N PHE A 81 19.89 5.26 -7.00
CA PHE A 81 20.61 5.57 -5.75
C PHE A 81 21.63 4.50 -5.34
N THR A 82 21.62 3.34 -6.01
CA THR A 82 22.58 2.26 -5.82
C THR A 82 22.68 1.42 -7.08
N ASN A 83 23.85 0.85 -7.34
CA ASN A 83 24.06 -0.09 -8.44
C ASN A 83 23.68 -1.53 -8.06
N ALA A 84 23.72 -1.84 -6.76
CA ALA A 84 23.42 -3.16 -6.21
C ALA A 84 22.02 -3.20 -5.58
N ASN A 85 21.24 -4.21 -5.95
CA ASN A 85 19.91 -4.48 -5.38
C ASN A 85 19.92 -5.63 -4.36
N ALA A 86 21.07 -6.22 -4.06
CA ALA A 86 21.19 -7.30 -3.09
C ALA A 86 20.90 -6.82 -1.67
N CYS A 87 20.33 -7.69 -0.85
CA CYS A 87 20.10 -7.42 0.57
C CYS A 87 21.44 -7.24 1.29
N PRO A 88 21.63 -6.15 2.07
CA PRO A 88 22.89 -5.90 2.77
C PRO A 88 23.15 -6.92 3.89
N VAL A 89 22.10 -7.58 4.38
CA VAL A 89 22.16 -8.54 5.49
C VAL A 89 22.50 -9.93 4.98
N CYS A 90 21.66 -10.51 4.12
CA CYS A 90 21.89 -11.88 3.63
C CYS A 90 22.83 -11.95 2.43
N LYS A 91 23.03 -10.84 1.71
CA LYS A 91 23.88 -10.69 0.52
C LYS A 91 23.59 -11.67 -0.62
N SER A 92 22.47 -12.39 -0.58
CA SER A 92 22.18 -13.50 -1.48
C SER A 92 21.02 -13.22 -2.43
N GLN A 93 20.01 -12.47 -1.99
CA GLN A 93 18.80 -12.20 -2.78
C GLN A 93 18.58 -10.69 -2.96
N VAL A 94 17.75 -10.33 -3.94
CA VAL A 94 17.28 -8.95 -4.14
C VAL A 94 16.49 -8.51 -2.92
N GLU A 95 16.80 -7.32 -2.41
CA GLU A 95 16.08 -6.74 -1.28
C GLU A 95 14.78 -6.12 -1.75
N THR A 96 13.71 -6.91 -1.72
CA THR A 96 12.34 -6.44 -1.80
C THR A 96 11.79 -6.20 -0.40
N VAL A 97 10.65 -5.51 -0.30
CA VAL A 97 9.94 -5.31 0.97
C VAL A 97 9.64 -6.64 1.68
N ILE A 98 9.16 -7.65 0.95
CA ILE A 98 8.86 -8.97 1.52
C ILE A 98 10.14 -9.69 1.95
N HIS A 99 11.20 -9.58 1.15
CA HIS A 99 12.49 -10.16 1.53
C HIS A 99 13.02 -9.54 2.82
N ALA A 100 13.07 -8.20 2.90
CA ALA A 100 13.58 -7.49 4.06
C ALA A 100 12.80 -7.82 5.35
N LEU A 101 11.49 -8.00 5.25
CA LEU A 101 10.63 -8.23 6.41
C LEU A 101 10.40 -9.70 6.77
N ARG A 102 10.47 -10.63 5.82
CA ARG A 102 10.07 -12.03 6.03
C ARG A 102 11.08 -13.04 5.49
N ASP A 103 11.51 -12.90 4.24
CA ASP A 103 12.25 -13.97 3.57
C ASP A 103 13.76 -13.95 3.84
N CYS A 104 14.30 -12.82 4.29
CA CYS A 104 15.68 -12.67 4.72
C CYS A 104 16.00 -13.63 5.87
N SER A 105 17.15 -14.31 5.79
CA SER A 105 17.59 -15.27 6.80
C SER A 105 17.63 -14.68 8.21
N MET A 106 18.03 -13.41 8.34
CA MET A 106 18.01 -12.70 9.61
C MET A 106 16.59 -12.41 10.09
N ALA A 107 15.71 -11.95 9.18
CA ALA A 107 14.31 -11.68 9.53
C ALA A 107 13.60 -12.96 9.98
N LYS A 108 13.84 -14.10 9.30
CA LYS A 108 13.31 -15.41 9.70
C LYS A 108 13.74 -15.80 11.12
N LYS A 109 15.03 -15.66 11.44
CA LYS A 109 15.54 -15.94 12.79
C LYS A 109 14.85 -15.06 13.83
N PHE A 110 14.79 -13.75 13.58
CA PHE A 110 14.11 -12.82 14.48
C PHE A 110 12.64 -13.20 14.74
N TRP A 111 11.90 -13.59 13.69
CA TRP A 111 10.51 -14.02 13.85
C TRP A 111 10.40 -15.34 14.60
N GLN A 112 11.30 -16.29 14.36
CA GLN A 112 11.34 -17.53 15.13
C GLN A 112 11.56 -17.23 16.61
N ASP A 113 12.54 -16.39 16.94
CA ASP A 113 12.87 -16.05 18.32
C ASP A 113 11.71 -15.30 19.00
N THR A 114 11.12 -14.31 18.33
CA THR A 114 10.07 -13.45 18.94
C THR A 114 8.69 -14.09 18.99
N VAL A 115 8.26 -14.80 17.93
CA VAL A 115 6.93 -15.43 17.89
C VAL A 115 6.89 -16.62 18.84
N ILE A 116 7.97 -17.41 18.90
CA ILE A 116 8.06 -18.54 19.83
C ILE A 116 8.17 -18.03 21.27
N ALA A 117 9.00 -17.01 21.56
CA ALA A 117 9.07 -16.43 22.90
C ALA A 117 7.72 -15.86 23.38
N ASN A 118 6.98 -15.17 22.51
CA ASN A 118 5.67 -14.65 22.87
C ASN A 118 4.62 -15.75 23.10
N PHE A 119 4.76 -16.92 22.45
CA PHE A 119 3.88 -18.05 22.71
C PHE A 119 4.11 -18.63 24.11
N PHE A 120 5.37 -18.77 24.54
CA PHE A 120 5.70 -19.27 25.88
C PHE A 120 5.35 -18.26 27.00
N VAL A 121 5.62 -16.97 26.80
CA VAL A 121 5.24 -15.92 27.78
C VAL A 121 3.72 -15.81 27.91
N ALA A 122 2.96 -15.98 26.82
CA ALA A 122 1.49 -15.94 26.87
C ALA A 122 0.86 -17.19 27.53
N SER A 123 1.58 -18.32 27.60
CA SER A 123 1.15 -19.49 28.37
C SER A 123 1.44 -19.36 29.87
N GLU A 124 2.54 -18.72 30.28
CA GLU A 124 2.88 -18.55 31.70
C GLU A 124 2.08 -17.44 32.42
N ILE A 125 1.51 -16.48 31.69
CA ILE A 125 0.66 -15.42 32.30
C ILE A 125 -0.77 -15.93 32.57
N ARG A 126 -1.10 -17.14 32.14
CA ARG A 126 -2.45 -17.72 32.25
C ARG A 126 -2.61 -18.78 33.34
N ASP A 127 -1.55 -19.03 34.10
CA ASP A 127 -1.51 -19.85 35.33
C ASP A 127 -1.25 -18.96 36.55
#